data_AF-A0A2T4VB74-F1
#
_entry.id   AF-A0A2T4VB74-F1
#
_cell.length_a   1.000
_cell.length_b   1.000
_cell.length_c   1.000
_cell.angle_alpha   90.00
_cell.angle_beta   90.00
_cell.angle_gamma   90.00
#
_symmetry.space_group_name_H-M   'P 1'
#
loop_
_entity.id
_entity.type
_entity.pdbx_description
1 polymer ?
#
loop_
_entity_poly.entity_id
_entity_poly.type
_entity_poly.pdbx_seq_one_letter_code
_entity_poly.pdbx_strand_id
1 'polypeptide(L)'
;MVIGIGVDLCDIRRLTKALRRNDGRFEERVFTEGERTYCRSRKQPGQHFAARFAAKEAVIKALGAPDGLRWHEMEVLSSSDGKPELHLSGTTRQISQQLGIQRFKLSLSHSGGFAVAMVVAEGPSPMEHSMSKLHSSSDALLTEESALVESLSF
;
A
#
# COMPACT_ATOMS: atom_id res chain seq x y z
N MET A 1 -7.30 14.21 2.94
CA MET A 1 -8.35 13.95 1.92
C MET A 1 -8.10 12.62 1.23
N VAL A 2 -9.12 12.06 0.57
CA VAL A 2 -8.96 10.87 -0.29
C VAL A 2 -8.25 11.27 -1.57
N ILE A 3 -7.16 10.59 -1.90
CA ILE A 3 -6.36 10.77 -3.12
C ILE A 3 -6.78 9.76 -4.19
N GLY A 4 -7.08 8.53 -3.76
CA GLY A 4 -7.46 7.46 -4.67
C GLY A 4 -8.25 6.36 -3.96
N ILE A 5 -9.03 5.62 -4.74
CA ILE A 5 -9.76 4.44 -4.28
C ILE A 5 -9.51 3.28 -5.23
N GLY A 6 -9.59 2.06 -4.71
CA GLY A 6 -9.51 0.86 -5.51
C GLY A 6 -10.37 -0.24 -4.94
N VAL A 7 -11.05 -0.96 -5.83
CA VAL A 7 -11.82 -2.15 -5.49
C VAL A 7 -11.47 -3.25 -6.47
N ASP A 8 -11.31 -4.46 -5.96
CA ASP A 8 -11.12 -5.64 -6.79
C ASP A 8 -11.88 -6.85 -6.25
N LEU A 9 -12.38 -7.67 -7.17
CA LEU A 9 -13.12 -8.90 -6.89
C LEU A 9 -12.41 -10.07 -7.55
N CYS A 10 -12.04 -11.07 -6.75
CA CYS A 10 -11.30 -12.24 -7.18
C CYS A 10 -12.16 -13.52 -7.03
N ASP A 11 -12.36 -14.26 -8.12
CA ASP A 11 -12.95 -15.62 -8.05
C ASP A 11 -11.93 -16.58 -7.42
N ILE A 12 -12.29 -17.14 -6.27
CA ILE A 12 -11.42 -18.01 -5.46
C ILE A 12 -11.06 -19.29 -6.23
N ARG A 13 -11.98 -19.84 -7.03
CA ARG A 13 -11.75 -21.08 -7.79
C ARG A 13 -10.79 -20.82 -8.93
N ARG A 14 -10.95 -19.71 -9.67
CA ARG A 14 -10.05 -19.32 -10.76
C ARG A 14 -8.64 -19.09 -10.25
N LEU A 15 -8.50 -18.35 -9.14
CA LEU A 15 -7.19 -18.13 -8.53
C LEU A 15 -6.57 -19.44 -8.01
N THR A 16 -7.35 -20.27 -7.30
CA THR A 16 -6.85 -21.56 -6.80
C THR A 16 -6.38 -22.46 -7.95
N LYS A 17 -7.06 -22.42 -9.10
CA LYS A 17 -6.62 -23.11 -10.31
C LYS A 17 -5.30 -22.52 -10.84
N ALA A 18 -5.13 -21.21 -10.81
CA ALA A 18 -3.90 -20.54 -11.21
C ALA A 18 -2.72 -20.85 -10.29
N LEU A 19 -2.94 -20.91 -8.96
CA LEU A 19 -1.94 -21.29 -7.96
C LEU A 19 -1.40 -22.72 -8.17
N ARG A 20 -2.28 -23.64 -8.58
CA ARG A 20 -1.90 -25.04 -8.87
C ARG A 20 -1.23 -25.21 -10.24
N ARG A 21 -1.34 -24.22 -11.12
CA ARG A 21 -0.76 -24.25 -12.46
C ARG A 21 0.64 -23.64 -12.43
N ASN A 22 1.46 -23.99 -13.42
CA ASN A 22 2.80 -23.42 -13.64
C ASN A 22 3.80 -23.69 -12.51
N ASP A 23 3.71 -24.84 -11.83
CA ASP A 23 4.68 -25.29 -10.82
C ASP A 23 5.01 -24.24 -9.74
N GLY A 24 4.01 -23.46 -9.32
CA GLY A 24 4.18 -22.43 -8.29
C GLY A 24 4.66 -21.06 -8.79
N ARG A 25 5.06 -20.91 -10.05
CA ARG A 25 5.58 -19.62 -10.58
C ARG A 25 4.63 -18.44 -10.43
N PHE A 26 3.32 -18.67 -10.54
CA PHE A 26 2.34 -17.61 -10.32
C PHE A 26 2.32 -17.16 -8.86
N GLU A 27 2.30 -18.13 -7.93
CA GLU A 27 2.34 -17.86 -6.50
C GLU A 27 3.63 -17.10 -6.15
N GLU A 28 4.76 -17.56 -6.70
CA GLU A 28 6.08 -16.99 -6.45
C GLU A 28 6.29 -15.58 -6.98
N ARG A 29 5.59 -15.22 -8.06
CA ARG A 29 5.68 -13.91 -8.69
C ARG A 29 4.80 -12.86 -8.00
N VAL A 30 3.70 -13.30 -7.40
CA VAL A 30 2.63 -12.41 -6.94
C VAL A 30 2.65 -12.21 -5.43
N PHE A 31 2.99 -13.25 -4.66
CA PHE A 31 2.91 -13.22 -3.20
C PHE A 31 4.30 -13.26 -2.56
N THR A 32 4.51 -12.44 -1.53
CA THR A 32 5.74 -12.49 -0.74
C THR A 32 5.84 -13.82 0.02
N GLU A 33 7.04 -14.15 0.49
CA GLU A 33 7.23 -15.34 1.35
C GLU A 33 6.35 -15.30 2.61
N GLY A 34 6.20 -14.12 3.21
CA GLY A 34 5.34 -13.89 4.38
C GLY A 34 3.87 -14.17 4.08
N GLU A 35 3.36 -13.68 2.95
CA GLU A 35 1.99 -13.93 2.50
C GLU A 35 1.75 -15.41 2.20
N ARG A 36 2.70 -16.07 1.49
CA ARG A 36 2.61 -17.50 1.18
C ARG A 36 2.52 -18.33 2.45
N THR A 37 3.43 -18.06 3.40
CA THR A 37 3.47 -18.71 4.71
C THR A 37 2.16 -18.52 5.47
N TYR A 38 1.68 -17.28 5.55
CA TYR A 38 0.41 -16.97 6.19
C TYR A 38 -0.74 -17.74 5.52
N CYS A 39 -0.86 -17.68 4.19
CA CYS A 39 -2.01 -18.25 3.48
C CYS A 39 -2.06 -19.77 3.61
N ARG A 40 -0.90 -20.43 3.52
CA ARG A 40 -0.78 -21.88 3.65
C ARG A 40 -1.07 -22.36 5.08
N SER A 41 -0.87 -21.52 6.09
CA SER A 41 -1.20 -21.86 7.49
C SER A 41 -2.71 -21.94 7.78
N ARG A 42 -3.56 -21.42 6.89
CA ARG A 42 -5.01 -21.30 7.12
C ARG A 42 -5.77 -22.53 6.65
N LYS A 43 -6.93 -22.80 7.27
CA LYS A 43 -7.81 -23.92 6.92
C LYS A 43 -8.28 -23.89 5.46
N GLN A 44 -8.46 -22.70 4.88
CA GLN A 44 -8.89 -22.52 3.49
C GLN A 44 -7.93 -21.57 2.74
N PRO A 45 -6.72 -22.03 2.35
CA PRO A 45 -5.68 -21.16 1.80
C PRO A 45 -6.13 -20.34 0.59
N GLY A 46 -6.94 -20.93 -0.30
CA GLY A 46 -7.41 -20.27 -1.53
C GLY A 46 -8.17 -18.96 -1.28
N GLN A 47 -8.97 -18.89 -0.21
CA GLN A 47 -9.69 -17.65 0.14
C GLN A 47 -8.73 -16.56 0.60
N HIS A 48 -7.70 -16.93 1.37
CA HIS A 48 -6.70 -15.99 1.87
C HIS A 48 -5.75 -15.50 0.77
N PHE A 49 -5.40 -16.35 -0.20
CA PHE A 49 -4.67 -15.92 -1.39
C PHE A 49 -5.52 -14.99 -2.26
N ALA A 50 -6.81 -15.29 -2.44
CA ALA A 50 -7.71 -14.45 -3.23
C ALA A 50 -7.94 -13.08 -2.62
N ALA A 51 -8.10 -12.99 -1.30
CA ALA A 51 -8.23 -11.71 -0.62
C ALA A 51 -6.96 -10.84 -0.79
N ARG A 52 -5.78 -11.45 -0.75
CA ARG A 52 -4.50 -10.73 -0.95
C ARG A 52 -4.29 -10.31 -2.40
N PHE A 53 -4.65 -11.18 -3.33
CA PHE A 53 -4.62 -10.84 -4.75
C PHE A 53 -5.51 -9.62 -5.03
N ALA A 54 -6.76 -9.68 -4.57
CA ALA A 54 -7.70 -8.57 -4.68
C ALA A 54 -7.18 -7.30 -4.01
N ALA A 55 -6.55 -7.41 -2.83
CA ALA A 55 -5.97 -6.26 -2.15
C ALA A 55 -4.86 -5.58 -2.95
N LYS A 56 -3.96 -6.35 -3.55
CA LYS A 56 -2.88 -5.81 -4.37
C LYS A 56 -3.42 -5.15 -5.64
N GLU A 57 -4.39 -5.76 -6.31
CA GLU A 57 -5.10 -5.14 -7.44
C GLU A 57 -5.84 -3.86 -7.03
N ALA A 58 -6.47 -3.84 -5.86
CA ALA A 58 -7.11 -2.65 -5.32
C ALA A 58 -6.09 -1.54 -5.00
N VAL A 59 -4.88 -1.87 -4.52
CA VAL A 59 -3.78 -0.90 -4.37
C VAL A 59 -3.36 -0.34 -5.72
N ILE A 60 -3.13 -1.20 -6.72
CA ILE A 60 -2.76 -0.77 -8.09
C ILE A 60 -3.80 0.23 -8.62
N LYS A 61 -5.09 -0.05 -8.45
CA LYS A 61 -6.19 0.85 -8.85
C LYS A 61 -6.21 2.16 -8.05
N ALA A 62 -6.00 2.09 -6.73
CA ALA A 62 -5.94 3.28 -5.88
C ALA A 62 -4.76 4.20 -6.22
N LEU A 63 -3.68 3.64 -6.77
CA LEU A 63 -2.51 4.38 -7.26
C LEU A 63 -2.69 4.93 -8.69
N GLY A 64 -3.79 4.59 -9.38
CA GLY A 64 -4.02 4.97 -10.78
C GLY A 64 -3.30 4.09 -11.81
N ALA A 65 -2.86 2.89 -11.42
CA ALA A 65 -2.14 1.91 -12.24
C ALA A 65 -0.90 2.44 -13.02
N PRO A 66 0.03 3.16 -12.37
CA PRO A 66 1.27 3.58 -13.02
C PRO A 66 2.18 2.38 -13.34
N ASP A 67 3.10 2.59 -14.29
CA ASP A 67 4.16 1.62 -14.57
C ASP A 67 5.15 1.50 -13.41
N GLY A 68 5.89 0.38 -13.37
CA GLY A 68 6.96 0.16 -12.40
C GLY A 68 6.51 -0.40 -11.04
N LEU A 69 5.21 -0.60 -10.83
CA LEU A 69 4.68 -1.30 -9.65
C LEU A 69 5.15 -2.75 -9.59
N ARG A 70 5.48 -3.23 -8.39
CA ARG A 70 5.97 -4.61 -8.18
C ARG A 70 5.11 -5.33 -7.17
N TRP A 71 4.67 -6.54 -7.53
CA TRP A 71 3.82 -7.38 -6.68
C TRP A 71 4.38 -7.63 -5.28
N HIS A 72 5.68 -7.84 -5.15
CA HIS A 72 6.33 -8.10 -3.86
C HIS A 72 6.60 -6.85 -3.03
N GLU A 73 6.42 -5.67 -3.62
CA GLU A 73 6.49 -4.39 -2.90
C GLU A 73 5.14 -3.96 -2.34
N MET A 74 4.09 -4.76 -2.57
CA MET A 74 2.77 -4.59 -1.98
C MET A 74 2.48 -5.83 -1.14
N GLU A 75 2.50 -5.71 0.19
CA GLU A 75 2.29 -6.83 1.08
C GLU A 75 1.10 -6.58 2.00
N VAL A 76 0.23 -7.60 2.14
CA VAL A 76 -0.89 -7.57 3.09
C VAL A 76 -0.51 -8.31 4.36
N LEU A 77 -0.30 -7.54 5.42
CA LEU A 77 -0.01 -8.04 6.75
C LEU A 77 -1.31 -8.24 7.53
N SER A 78 -1.27 -9.13 8.53
CA SER A 78 -2.35 -9.31 9.50
C SER A 78 -1.84 -8.82 10.84
N SER A 79 -2.44 -7.77 11.37
CA SER A 79 -2.17 -7.30 12.73
C SER A 79 -2.62 -8.33 13.77
N SER A 80 -2.15 -8.18 15.01
CA SER A 80 -2.46 -9.05 16.15
C SER A 80 -3.96 -9.06 16.52
N ASP A 81 -4.68 -7.98 16.21
CA ASP A 81 -6.13 -7.84 16.33
C ASP A 81 -6.90 -8.40 15.11
N GLY A 82 -6.19 -8.99 14.14
CA GLY A 82 -6.77 -9.57 12.94
C GLY A 82 -7.08 -8.57 11.83
N LYS A 83 -6.79 -7.27 12.04
CA LYS A 83 -6.99 -6.24 11.03
C LYS A 83 -5.96 -6.37 9.90
N PRO A 84 -6.38 -6.31 8.62
CA PRO A 84 -5.45 -6.31 7.50
C PRO A 84 -4.77 -4.95 7.34
N GLU A 85 -3.46 -4.96 7.12
CA GLU A 85 -2.65 -3.76 6.89
C GLU A 85 -1.85 -3.88 5.61
N LEU A 86 -1.65 -2.74 4.93
CA LEU A 86 -0.85 -2.67 3.71
C LEU A 86 0.54 -2.15 4.03
N HIS A 87 1.55 -2.90 3.59
CA HIS A 87 2.93 -2.49 3.65
C HIS A 87 3.46 -2.31 2.22
N LEU A 88 3.88 -1.09 1.90
CA LEU A 88 4.53 -0.77 0.63
C LEU A 88 6.04 -0.62 0.82
N SER A 89 6.81 -1.13 -0.13
CA SER A 89 8.28 -0.98 -0.14
C SER A 89 8.80 -0.56 -1.52
N GLY A 90 10.11 -0.31 -1.60
CA GLY A 90 10.82 -0.04 -2.86
C GLY A 90 10.18 1.00 -3.77
N THR A 91 10.12 0.70 -5.07
CA THR A 91 9.61 1.61 -6.11
C THR A 91 8.13 1.93 -5.92
N THR A 92 7.34 0.95 -5.53
CA THR A 92 5.89 1.11 -5.30
C THR A 92 5.61 2.09 -4.16
N ARG A 93 6.39 2.05 -3.07
CA ARG A 93 6.31 3.06 -2.00
C ARG A 93 6.69 4.45 -2.49
N GLN A 94 7.75 4.57 -3.29
CA GLN A 94 8.20 5.87 -3.82
C GLN A 94 7.12 6.51 -4.71
N ILE A 95 6.50 5.73 -5.60
CA ILE A 95 5.37 6.18 -6.43
C ILE A 95 4.20 6.63 -5.55
N SER A 96 3.83 5.85 -4.54
CA SER A 96 2.77 6.22 -3.59
C SER A 96 3.06 7.56 -2.89
N GLN A 97 4.31 7.80 -2.49
CA GLN A 97 4.72 9.05 -1.84
C GLN A 97 4.68 10.24 -2.81
N GLN A 98 5.08 10.05 -4.06
CA GLN A 98 5.00 11.08 -5.10
C GLN A 98 3.56 11.49 -5.41
N LEU A 99 2.61 10.57 -5.29
CA LEU A 99 1.18 10.85 -5.36
C LEU A 99 0.62 11.55 -4.11
N GLY A 100 1.46 11.82 -3.10
CA GLY A 100 1.06 12.48 -1.85
C GLY A 100 0.33 11.56 -0.86
N ILE A 101 0.32 10.25 -1.10
CA ILE A 101 -0.37 9.29 -0.23
C ILE A 101 0.48 9.02 1.01
N GLN A 102 -0.14 9.21 2.18
CA GLN A 102 0.49 8.96 3.48
C GLN A 102 -0.06 7.72 4.17
N ARG A 103 -1.27 7.29 3.80
CA ARG A 103 -1.97 6.19 4.47
C ARG A 103 -2.86 5.44 3.50
N PHE A 104 -2.95 4.13 3.71
CA PHE A 104 -3.98 3.29 3.11
C PHE A 104 -4.92 2.75 4.18
N LYS A 105 -6.21 2.69 3.87
CA LYS A 105 -7.20 1.89 4.58
C LYS A 105 -7.51 0.68 3.71
N LEU A 106 -7.42 -0.51 4.28
CA LEU A 106 -7.74 -1.78 3.62
C LEU A 106 -8.91 -2.43 4.33
N SER A 107 -9.87 -2.92 3.55
CA SER A 107 -10.92 -3.83 4.02
C SER A 107 -10.99 -5.03 3.10
N LEU A 108 -11.15 -6.22 3.70
CA LEU A 108 -11.23 -7.51 3.02
C LEU A 108 -12.54 -8.19 3.38
N SER A 109 -13.15 -8.84 2.40
CA SER A 109 -14.29 -9.73 2.65
C SER A 109 -14.25 -10.89 1.67
N HIS A 110 -14.94 -11.98 2.00
CA HIS A 110 -15.14 -13.09 1.07
C HIS A 110 -16.48 -13.77 1.33
N SER A 111 -17.21 -14.06 0.25
CA SER A 111 -18.48 -14.77 0.29
C SER A 111 -18.81 -15.30 -1.11
N GLY A 112 -19.66 -16.33 -1.19
CA GLY A 112 -20.18 -16.83 -2.48
C GLY A 112 -19.12 -17.32 -3.48
N GLY A 113 -17.94 -17.71 -3.02
CA GLY A 113 -16.82 -18.13 -3.89
C GLY A 113 -15.97 -16.98 -4.45
N PHE A 114 -16.18 -15.76 -3.95
CA PHE A 114 -15.37 -14.59 -4.27
C PHE A 114 -14.69 -14.01 -3.03
N ALA A 115 -13.54 -13.37 -3.25
CA ALA A 115 -12.91 -12.47 -2.30
C ALA A 115 -12.91 -11.05 -2.87
N VAL A 116 -13.16 -10.05 -2.03
CA VAL A 116 -13.17 -8.64 -2.39
C VAL A 116 -12.20 -7.87 -1.50
N ALA A 117 -11.53 -6.88 -2.07
CA ALA A 117 -10.77 -5.91 -1.33
C ALA A 117 -11.17 -4.48 -1.72
N MET A 118 -11.24 -3.61 -0.72
CA MET A 118 -11.43 -2.17 -0.90
C MET A 118 -10.24 -1.44 -0.28
N VAL A 119 -9.67 -0.51 -1.04
CA VAL A 119 -8.57 0.35 -0.62
C VAL A 119 -8.97 1.81 -0.76
N VAL A 120 -8.69 2.59 0.29
CA VAL A 120 -8.76 4.05 0.26
C VAL A 120 -7.36 4.59 0.55
N ALA A 121 -6.84 5.39 -0.38
CA ALA A 121 -5.57 6.08 -0.25
C ALA A 121 -5.82 7.51 0.24
N GLU A 122 -5.21 7.88 1.36
CA GLU A 122 -5.38 9.16 2.05
C GLU A 122 -4.06 9.93 2.07
N GLY A 123 -4.15 11.25 1.92
CA GLY A 123 -3.03 12.17 2.16
C GLY A 123 -3.52 13.48 2.77
N PRO A 124 -2.63 14.47 2.93
CA PRO A 124 -2.95 15.71 3.61
C PRO A 124 -4.00 16.52 2.83
N SER A 125 -4.72 17.40 3.51
CA SER A 125 -5.55 18.40 2.84
C SER A 125 -4.67 19.39 2.06
N PRO A 126 -5.12 20.00 0.93
CA PRO A 126 -4.36 20.99 0.20
C PRO A 126 -3.98 22.18 1.07
N MET A 127 -4.82 22.51 2.06
CA MET A 127 -4.53 23.55 3.05
C MET A 127 -3.40 23.16 4.02
N GLU A 128 -3.36 21.89 4.46
CA GLU A 128 -2.32 21.36 5.35
C GLU A 128 -0.94 21.33 4.66
N HIS A 129 -0.92 21.00 3.36
CA HIS A 129 0.32 20.89 2.58
C HIS A 129 0.93 22.27 2.26
N SER A 130 0.10 23.31 2.06
CA SER A 130 0.58 24.69 1.96
C SER A 130 1.09 25.22 3.31
N MET A 131 0.41 24.90 4.42
CA MET A 131 0.88 25.30 5.74
C MET A 131 2.18 24.60 6.14
N SER A 132 2.38 23.31 5.84
CA SER A 132 3.64 22.62 6.17
C SER A 132 4.83 23.17 5.38
N LYS A 133 4.63 23.58 4.11
CA LYS A 133 5.67 24.24 3.31
C LYS A 133 6.03 25.62 3.88
N LEU A 134 5.03 26.40 4.30
CA LEU A 134 5.25 27.71 4.90
C LEU A 134 6.02 27.63 6.22
N HIS A 135 5.70 26.68 7.10
CA HIS A 135 6.45 26.50 8.36
C HIS A 135 7.89 26.04 8.10
N SER A 136 8.11 25.08 7.18
CA SER A 136 9.45 24.64 6.81
C SER A 136 10.31 25.74 6.18
N SER A 137 9.72 26.62 5.36
CA SER A 137 10.43 27.77 4.78
C SER A 137 10.70 28.87 5.82
N SER A 138 9.80 29.09 6.78
CA SER A 138 10.00 30.06 7.85
C SER A 138 11.11 29.63 8.82
N ASP A 139 11.15 28.34 9.20
CA ASP A 139 12.20 27.81 10.08
C ASP A 139 13.58 27.85 9.40
N ALA A 140 13.65 27.59 8.09
CA ALA A 140 14.88 27.70 7.32
C ALA A 140 15.42 29.15 7.28
N LEU A 141 14.53 30.12 7.06
CA LEU A 141 14.90 31.55 7.05
C LEU A 141 15.36 32.05 8.43
N LEU A 142 14.70 31.62 9.50
CA LEU A 142 15.12 31.95 10.87
C LEU A 142 16.48 31.34 11.23
N THR A 143 16.79 30.16 10.69
CA THR A 143 18.10 29.51 10.91
C THR A 143 19.22 30.25 10.17
N GLU A 144 18.96 30.73 8.95
CA GLU A 144 19.91 31.53 8.18
C GLU A 144 20.15 32.93 8.80
N GLU A 145 19.11 33.60 9.29
CA GLU A 145 19.25 34.88 10.00
C GLU A 145 20.05 34.72 11.30
N SER A 146 19.80 33.66 12.08
CA SER A 146 20.53 33.41 13.33
C SER A 146 22.02 33.14 13.08
N ALA A 147 22.36 32.41 12.01
CA ALA A 147 23.74 32.14 11.63
C ALA A 147 24.49 33.40 11.13
N LEU A 148 23.79 34.30 10.42
CA LEU A 148 24.36 35.57 9.98
C LEU A 148 24.63 36.51 11.16
N VAL A 149 23.73 36.59 12.14
CA VAL A 149 23.91 37.42 13.34
C VAL A 149 25.08 36.93 14.21
N GLU A 150 25.25 35.62 14.38
CA GLU A 150 26.41 35.05 15.08
C GLU A 150 27.73 35.33 14.35
N SER A 151 27.75 35.37 13.02
CA SER A 151 28.96 35.67 12.23
C SER A 151 29.41 37.13 12.26
N LEU A 152 28.53 38.05 12.67
CA LEU A 152 28.78 39.49 12.75
C LEU A 152 29.03 39.98 14.20
N SER A 153 28.97 39.08 15.16
CA SER A 153 29.23 39.34 16.57
C SER A 153 30.71 39.07 16.89
N PHE A 154 31.59 40.01 16.52
CA PHE A 154 32.97 40.10 17.05
C PHE A 154 33.04 41.13 18.18
#